data_AF-I6C7L9-F1
#
_entry.id   AF-I6C7L9-F1
#
_cell.length_a   1.000
_cell.length_b   1.000
_cell.length_c   1.000
_cell.angle_alpha   90.00
_cell.angle_beta   90.00
_cell.angle_gamma   90.00
#
_symmetry.space_group_name_H-M   'P 1'
#
loop_
_entity.id
_entity.type
_entity.pdbx_description
1 polymer ?
#
loop_
_entity_poly.entity_id
_entity_poly.type
_entity_poly.pdbx_seq_one_letter_code
_entity_poly.pdbx_strand_id
1 'polypeptide(L)'
;MPCFTAMRAEIALMSGSAFAVTHHAFSSGAGRTSDGNGSHASTLKSPSYTKSVSWQHYRREETITVKNGQAETFTVWRTVHGNILQTDQTTQTAYAKSRAWDGKEVASLLAWTHQMKAKNWQEWTQQAAKQALIINWYYADVNGNIGYVHTGAYPDRQSGHDPRLPVPGTGKWDWKGLLSFR
;
A
#
# COMPACT_ATOMS: atom_id res chain seq x y z
N MET A 1 -18.20 -14.69 22.65
CA MET A 1 -16.92 -14.92 21.95
C MET A 1 -17.22 -15.01 20.45
N PRO A 2 -16.56 -14.26 19.54
CA PRO A 2 -16.81 -14.46 18.12
C PRO A 2 -16.14 -15.77 17.68
N CYS A 3 -16.94 -16.74 17.24
CA CYS A 3 -16.49 -18.06 16.80
C CYS A 3 -15.69 -17.95 15.49
N PHE A 4 -14.40 -18.25 15.54
CA PHE A 4 -13.58 -18.57 14.37
C PHE A 4 -13.25 -20.06 14.43
N THR A 5 -13.50 -20.78 13.35
CA THR A 5 -13.07 -22.18 13.19
C THR A 5 -12.11 -22.25 12.01
N ALA A 6 -10.83 -21.99 12.28
CA ALA A 6 -9.77 -22.02 11.29
C ALA A 6 -8.50 -22.66 11.88
N MET A 7 -7.84 -23.53 11.10
CA MET A 7 -6.45 -23.90 11.33
C MET A 7 -5.56 -22.95 10.53
N ARG A 8 -4.52 -22.38 11.17
CA ARG A 8 -3.75 -21.27 10.61
C ARG A 8 -2.26 -21.35 10.84
N ALA A 9 -1.50 -20.79 9.91
CA ALA A 9 -0.09 -20.43 10.05
C ALA A 9 0.11 -18.99 9.56
N GLU A 10 0.84 -18.18 10.33
CA GLU A 10 0.95 -16.73 10.11
C GLU A 10 2.40 -16.28 10.25
N ILE A 11 2.78 -15.26 9.49
CA ILE A 11 4.08 -14.61 9.61
C ILE A 11 3.96 -13.53 10.71
N ALA A 12 4.90 -13.51 11.65
CA ALA A 12 5.05 -12.44 12.65
C ALA A 12 3.81 -12.15 13.54
N LEU A 13 3.00 -13.16 13.88
CA LEU A 13 1.86 -13.04 14.81
C LEU A 13 0.80 -12.00 14.39
N MET A 14 0.69 -11.71 13.09
CA MET A 14 -0.35 -10.82 12.56
C MET A 14 -1.73 -11.40 12.86
N SER A 15 -2.73 -10.56 13.13
CA SER A 15 -4.10 -10.98 13.49
C SER A 15 -4.91 -11.66 12.36
N GLY A 16 -4.27 -11.98 11.23
CA GLY A 16 -4.85 -12.64 10.07
C GLY A 16 -3.85 -13.60 9.45
N SER A 17 -4.37 -14.64 8.78
CA SER A 17 -3.53 -15.77 8.39
C SER A 17 -3.07 -15.72 6.95
N ALA A 18 -1.75 -15.80 6.74
CA ALA A 18 -1.15 -15.95 5.42
C ALA A 18 -1.54 -17.30 4.77
N PHE A 19 -1.78 -18.32 5.60
CA PHE A 19 -2.34 -19.61 5.22
C PHE A 19 -3.44 -19.99 6.22
N ALA A 20 -4.67 -20.18 5.75
CA ALA A 20 -5.77 -20.63 6.58
C ALA A 20 -6.64 -21.67 5.87
N VAL A 21 -6.99 -22.71 6.61
CA VAL A 21 -8.07 -23.65 6.26
C VAL A 21 -9.21 -23.44 7.24
N THR A 22 -10.40 -23.20 6.72
CA THR A 22 -11.65 -23.24 7.49
C THR A 22 -12.46 -24.49 7.10
N HIS A 23 -13.57 -24.73 7.79
CA HIS A 23 -14.49 -25.82 7.42
C HIS A 23 -15.05 -25.70 5.99
N HIS A 24 -15.05 -24.50 5.39
CA HIS A 24 -15.67 -24.24 4.10
C HIS A 24 -14.65 -23.97 2.99
N ALA A 25 -13.53 -23.32 3.32
CA ALA A 25 -12.58 -22.85 2.32
C ALA A 25 -11.14 -22.79 2.83
N PHE A 26 -10.20 -22.94 1.89
CA PHE A 26 -8.78 -22.66 2.06
C PHE A 26 -8.42 -21.32 1.39
N SER A 27 -7.57 -20.54 2.06
CA SER A 27 -7.02 -19.30 1.52
C SER A 27 -5.52 -19.21 1.79
N SER A 28 -4.76 -18.76 0.78
CA SER A 28 -3.34 -18.45 0.92
C SER A 28 -2.98 -17.13 0.25
N GLY A 29 -1.90 -16.50 0.74
CA GLY A 29 -1.34 -15.26 0.19
C GLY A 29 0.09 -15.46 -0.28
N ALA A 30 0.41 -15.02 -1.51
CA ALA A 30 1.80 -14.92 -2.00
C ALA A 30 2.11 -13.49 -2.44
N GLY A 31 3.22 -12.92 -1.96
CA GLY A 31 3.70 -11.61 -2.38
C GLY A 31 4.15 -11.60 -3.85
N ARG A 32 3.95 -10.48 -4.56
CA ARG A 32 4.45 -10.29 -5.93
C ARG A 32 4.90 -8.85 -6.17
N THR A 33 5.73 -8.65 -7.17
CA THR A 33 6.14 -7.37 -7.74
C THR A 33 5.21 -6.95 -8.87
N SER A 34 4.06 -6.34 -8.56
CA SER A 34 3.34 -5.49 -9.54
C SER A 34 3.44 -4.02 -9.11
N ASP A 35 3.30 -3.11 -10.07
CA ASP A 35 3.55 -1.69 -9.83
C ASP A 35 2.33 -0.95 -9.25
N GLY A 36 2.13 -1.08 -7.95
CA GLY A 36 1.18 -0.26 -7.17
C GLY A 36 1.83 0.91 -6.43
N ASN A 37 3.08 1.23 -6.77
CA ASN A 37 3.77 2.41 -6.28
C ASN A 37 3.99 3.40 -7.44
N GLY A 38 4.41 4.61 -7.12
CA GLY A 38 4.91 5.57 -8.09
C GLY A 38 5.86 6.54 -7.43
N SER A 39 6.82 7.06 -8.18
CA SER A 39 7.76 8.08 -7.68
C SER A 39 7.39 9.42 -8.30
N HIS A 40 7.15 10.42 -7.47
CA HIS A 40 6.90 11.79 -7.91
C HIS A 40 8.11 12.66 -7.57
N ALA A 41 8.63 13.38 -8.56
CA ALA A 41 9.74 14.32 -8.41
C ALA A 41 9.21 15.75 -8.20
N SER A 42 9.49 16.35 -7.06
CA SER A 42 9.09 17.72 -6.72
C SER A 42 10.28 18.67 -6.79
N THR A 43 10.19 19.74 -7.58
CA THR A 43 11.28 20.74 -7.73
C THR A 43 11.23 21.83 -6.64
N LEU A 44 12.39 22.30 -6.18
CA LEU A 44 12.64 23.12 -4.98
C LEU A 44 13.16 24.56 -5.26
N LYS A 45 13.27 25.04 -6.51
CA LYS A 45 13.59 26.47 -6.81
C LYS A 45 12.30 27.31 -6.79
N SER A 46 12.14 28.49 -6.18
CA SER A 46 13.03 29.54 -5.64
C SER A 46 12.23 30.50 -4.71
N PRO A 47 12.86 31.44 -3.96
CA PRO A 47 12.17 32.36 -3.04
C PRO A 47 11.49 33.50 -3.81
N SER A 48 10.36 33.24 -4.45
CA SER A 48 9.38 34.24 -4.90
C SER A 48 8.26 33.55 -5.68
N TYR A 49 7.05 33.72 -5.15
CA TYR A 49 5.73 33.55 -5.76
C TYR A 49 5.67 33.14 -7.25
N THR A 50 5.30 31.89 -7.55
CA THR A 50 4.25 31.52 -8.53
C THR A 50 3.94 30.01 -8.55
N LYS A 51 2.69 29.67 -8.18
CA LYS A 51 1.88 28.47 -8.53
C LYS A 51 2.62 27.12 -8.73
N SER A 52 2.96 26.45 -7.64
CA SER A 52 3.17 24.99 -7.59
C SER A 52 2.16 24.39 -6.60
N VAL A 53 1.47 23.33 -7.02
CA VAL A 53 0.37 22.74 -6.27
C VAL A 53 0.91 22.07 -5.00
N SER A 54 0.36 22.48 -3.85
CA SER A 54 0.30 21.81 -2.55
C SER A 54 1.53 21.81 -1.61
N TRP A 55 1.69 22.95 -0.93
CA TRP A 55 2.57 23.20 0.22
C TRP A 55 2.14 22.51 1.54
N GLN A 56 1.55 21.32 1.52
CA GLN A 56 1.33 20.54 2.76
C GLN A 56 2.57 19.67 3.01
N HIS A 57 3.67 20.31 3.42
CA HIS A 57 4.83 19.59 3.91
C HIS A 57 4.58 19.21 5.37
N TYR A 58 4.31 17.93 5.60
CA TYR A 58 4.29 17.40 6.96
C TYR A 58 5.73 17.05 7.34
N ARG A 59 6.20 17.63 8.45
CA ARG A 59 7.49 17.31 9.05
C ARG A 59 7.26 16.69 10.42
N ARG A 60 8.08 15.71 10.77
CA ARG A 60 8.18 15.21 12.14
C ARG A 60 9.62 14.89 12.48
N GLU A 61 9.97 15.05 13.74
CA GLU A 61 11.28 14.62 14.26
C GLU A 61 11.16 13.20 14.80
N GLU A 62 12.19 12.41 14.53
CA GLU A 62 12.32 11.05 15.02
C GLU A 62 13.68 10.92 15.72
N THR A 63 13.70 10.26 16.87
CA THR A 63 14.93 10.00 17.63
C THR A 63 15.18 8.52 17.72
N ILE A 64 16.34 8.07 17.23
CA ILE A 64 16.80 6.69 17.35
C ILE A 64 17.69 6.60 18.60
N THR A 65 17.22 5.86 19.60
CA THR A 65 18.03 5.54 20.78
C THR A 65 19.06 4.48 20.44
N VAL A 66 20.34 4.74 20.69
CA VAL A 66 21.45 3.83 20.42
C VAL A 66 21.95 3.21 21.71
N LYS A 67 21.97 1.87 21.80
CA LYS A 67 22.51 1.18 22.97
C LYS A 67 23.99 1.54 23.15
N ASN A 68 24.36 2.03 24.33
CA ASN A 68 25.71 2.49 24.68
C ASN A 68 26.25 3.61 23.77
N GLY A 69 25.38 4.34 23.07
CA GLY A 69 25.74 5.43 22.18
C GLY A 69 24.89 6.67 22.42
N GLN A 70 25.21 7.76 21.71
CA GLN A 70 24.37 8.96 21.70
C GLN A 70 23.14 8.73 20.83
N ALA A 71 21.97 9.18 21.29
CA ALA A 71 20.77 9.13 20.48
C ALA A 71 20.87 10.08 19.28
N GLU A 72 20.34 9.67 18.14
CA GLU A 72 20.37 10.44 16.90
C GLU A 72 18.96 10.94 16.56
N THR A 73 18.81 12.26 16.37
CA THR A 73 17.54 12.87 15.96
C THR A 73 17.63 13.33 14.51
N PHE A 74 16.61 13.03 13.72
CA PHE A 74 16.51 13.46 12.32
C PHE A 74 15.06 13.81 11.95
N THR A 75 14.89 14.54 10.85
CA THR A 75 13.57 14.96 10.37
C THR A 75 13.08 14.08 9.23
N VAL A 76 11.83 13.61 9.33
CA VAL A 76 11.12 12.95 8.23
C VAL A 76 10.19 13.95 7.56
N TRP A 77 10.27 14.02 6.24
CA TRP A 77 9.46 14.90 5.40
C TRP A 77 8.44 14.12 4.58
N ARG A 78 7.24 14.66 4.44
CA ARG A 78 6.17 14.11 3.62
C ARG A 78 5.48 15.20 2.82
N THR A 79 5.15 14.88 1.57
CA THR A 79 4.32 15.68 0.66
C THR A 79 2.94 15.05 0.53
N VAL A 80 2.06 15.67 -0.26
CA VAL A 80 0.81 15.03 -0.74
C VAL A 80 1.06 13.67 -1.43
N HIS A 81 2.24 13.47 -2.04
CA HIS A 81 2.59 12.24 -2.77
C HIS A 81 3.32 11.22 -1.90
N GLY A 82 3.39 11.43 -0.58
CA GLY A 82 4.03 10.53 0.38
C GLY A 82 5.39 11.01 0.89
N ASN A 83 6.09 10.11 1.58
CA ASN A 83 7.37 10.43 2.24
C ASN A 83 8.46 10.70 1.21
N ILE A 84 9.33 11.66 1.52
CA ILE A 84 10.54 11.93 0.73
C ILE A 84 11.55 10.81 0.97
N LEU A 85 12.08 10.24 -0.11
CA LEU A 85 13.13 9.22 -0.08
C LEU A 85 14.52 9.84 -0.22
N GLN A 86 14.65 10.81 -1.11
CA GLN A 86 15.92 11.41 -1.48
C GLN A 86 15.70 12.85 -1.93
N THR A 87 16.67 13.70 -1.64
CA THR A 87 16.78 15.05 -2.18
C THR A 87 18.06 15.19 -2.99
N ASP A 88 17.97 15.90 -4.11
CA ASP A 88 19.09 16.34 -4.91
C ASP A 88 19.12 17.88 -4.88
N GLN A 89 20.13 18.43 -4.22
CA GLN A 89 20.27 19.87 -4.06
C GLN A 89 20.79 20.56 -5.34
N THR A 90 21.42 19.83 -6.26
CA THR A 90 21.96 20.42 -7.49
C THR A 90 20.82 20.80 -8.45
N THR A 91 19.90 19.85 -8.66
CA THR A 91 18.69 20.06 -9.44
C THR A 91 17.57 20.67 -8.63
N GLN A 92 17.73 20.75 -7.31
CA GLN A 92 16.70 21.15 -6.37
C GLN A 92 15.47 20.26 -6.56
N THR A 93 15.60 18.96 -6.36
CA THR A 93 14.52 17.98 -6.54
C THR A 93 14.40 17.08 -5.32
N ALA A 94 13.19 16.85 -4.84
CA ALA A 94 12.88 15.86 -3.81
C ALA A 94 12.01 14.75 -4.42
N TYR A 95 12.38 13.49 -4.23
CA TYR A 95 11.63 12.34 -4.71
C TYR A 95 10.71 11.81 -3.62
N ALA A 96 9.40 11.92 -3.83
CA ALA A 96 8.36 11.37 -2.97
C ALA A 96 7.91 9.99 -3.46
N LYS A 97 7.69 9.06 -2.53
CA LYS A 97 7.13 7.74 -2.85
C LYS A 97 5.62 7.71 -2.60
N SER A 98 4.87 7.65 -3.69
CA SER A 98 3.42 7.44 -3.66
C SER A 98 3.10 5.95 -3.66
N ARG A 99 2.15 5.55 -2.82
CA ARG A 99 1.71 4.15 -2.65
C ARG A 99 0.20 4.13 -2.79
N ALA A 100 -0.34 3.31 -3.67
CA ALA A 100 -1.79 3.24 -3.87
C ALA A 100 -2.56 2.74 -2.63
N TRP A 101 -1.86 2.05 -1.72
CA TRP A 101 -2.36 1.53 -0.46
C TRP A 101 -2.14 2.45 0.75
N ASP A 102 -1.54 3.64 0.57
CA ASP A 102 -1.39 4.63 1.66
C ASP A 102 -2.77 4.97 2.24
N GLY A 103 -2.90 4.88 3.56
CA GLY A 103 -4.15 5.07 4.30
C GLY A 103 -5.09 3.85 4.30
N LYS A 104 -4.70 2.72 3.71
CA LYS A 104 -5.50 1.47 3.65
C LYS A 104 -4.82 0.30 4.34
N GLU A 105 -3.77 0.53 5.12
CA GLU A 105 -2.99 -0.50 5.81
C GLU A 105 -3.85 -1.29 6.81
N VAL A 106 -4.65 -0.60 7.62
CA VAL A 106 -5.55 -1.25 8.59
C VAL A 106 -6.71 -1.95 7.90
N ALA A 107 -7.28 -1.35 6.85
CA ALA A 107 -8.34 -1.99 6.06
C ALA A 107 -7.85 -3.30 5.40
N SER A 108 -6.61 -3.29 4.91
CA SER A 108 -5.91 -4.45 4.36
C SER A 108 -5.73 -5.56 5.39
N LEU A 109 -5.35 -5.21 6.62
CA LEU A 109 -5.25 -6.16 7.73
C LEU A 109 -6.62 -6.76 8.07
N LEU A 110 -7.65 -5.91 8.21
CA LEU A 110 -9.01 -6.35 8.52
C LEU A 110 -9.61 -7.23 7.42
N ALA A 111 -9.37 -6.90 6.15
CA ALA A 111 -9.78 -7.74 5.02
C ALA A 111 -9.17 -9.15 5.13
N TRP A 112 -7.88 -9.23 5.48
CA TRP A 112 -7.19 -10.49 5.70
C TRP A 112 -7.75 -11.28 6.89
N THR A 113 -8.17 -10.60 7.95
CA THR A 113 -8.84 -11.26 9.08
C THR A 113 -10.26 -11.72 8.72
N HIS A 114 -11.01 -10.91 7.97
CA HIS A 114 -12.41 -11.17 7.67
C HIS A 114 -12.64 -12.21 6.58
N GLN A 115 -11.72 -12.36 5.61
CA GLN A 115 -11.84 -13.40 4.59
C GLN A 115 -11.92 -14.81 5.19
N MET A 116 -11.33 -15.03 6.38
CA MET A 116 -11.39 -16.30 7.10
C MET A 116 -12.81 -16.69 7.54
N LYS A 117 -13.78 -15.77 7.44
CA LYS A 117 -15.19 -16.06 7.72
C LYS A 117 -16.01 -16.35 6.47
N ALA A 118 -15.43 -16.17 5.28
CA ALA A 118 -16.12 -16.39 4.02
C ALA A 118 -16.43 -17.87 3.83
N LYS A 119 -17.66 -18.15 3.37
CA LYS A 119 -18.14 -19.51 3.12
C LYS A 119 -18.26 -19.87 1.65
N ASN A 120 -18.09 -18.88 0.77
CA ASN A 120 -18.22 -19.00 -0.67
C ASN A 120 -17.32 -17.96 -1.37
N TRP A 121 -17.19 -18.11 -2.69
CA TRP A 121 -16.40 -17.23 -3.54
C TRP A 121 -16.81 -15.75 -3.44
N GLN A 122 -18.11 -15.47 -3.37
CA GLN A 122 -18.65 -14.11 -3.35
C GLN A 122 -18.29 -13.38 -2.05
N GLU A 123 -18.44 -14.02 -0.90
CA GLU A 123 -18.04 -13.46 0.40
C GLU A 123 -16.52 -13.26 0.49
N TRP A 124 -15.76 -14.18 -0.09
CA TRP A 124 -14.29 -14.11 -0.10
C TRP A 124 -13.79 -12.98 -0.99
N THR A 125 -14.35 -12.82 -2.20
CA THR A 125 -14.00 -11.73 -3.13
C THR A 125 -14.41 -10.35 -2.61
N GLN A 126 -15.49 -10.25 -1.81
CA GLN A 126 -15.84 -8.99 -1.12
C GLN A 126 -14.75 -8.53 -0.13
N GLN A 127 -14.01 -9.45 0.49
CA GLN A 127 -12.86 -9.09 1.32
C GLN A 127 -11.61 -8.88 0.48
N ALA A 128 -11.41 -9.67 -0.57
CA ALA A 128 -10.32 -9.47 -1.53
C ALA A 128 -10.34 -8.06 -2.15
N ALA A 129 -11.53 -7.52 -2.43
CA ALA A 129 -11.72 -6.15 -2.93
C ALA A 129 -11.29 -5.05 -1.93
N LYS A 130 -11.19 -5.37 -0.64
CA LYS A 130 -10.75 -4.45 0.42
C LYS A 130 -9.26 -4.57 0.73
N GLN A 131 -8.60 -5.62 0.21
CA GLN A 131 -7.17 -5.82 0.37
C GLN A 131 -6.42 -4.89 -0.59
N ALA A 132 -5.79 -3.85 -0.05
CA ALA A 132 -5.11 -2.83 -0.85
C ALA A 132 -3.63 -3.16 -1.11
N LEU A 133 -3.03 -4.06 -0.33
CA LEU A 133 -1.68 -4.54 -0.61
C LEU A 133 -1.69 -5.46 -1.84
N ILE A 134 -0.60 -5.40 -2.62
CA ILE A 134 -0.44 -6.20 -3.84
C ILE A 134 -0.10 -7.63 -3.45
N ILE A 135 -1.11 -8.48 -3.40
CA ILE A 135 -0.96 -9.86 -2.94
C ILE A 135 -1.81 -10.77 -3.81
N ASN A 136 -1.23 -11.89 -4.21
CA ASN A 136 -1.99 -12.97 -4.82
C ASN A 136 -2.77 -13.70 -3.73
N TRP A 137 -4.07 -13.71 -3.86
CA TRP A 137 -4.95 -14.49 -3.01
C TRP A 137 -5.50 -15.68 -3.80
N TYR A 138 -5.48 -16.85 -3.18
CA TYR A 138 -5.96 -18.11 -3.75
C TYR A 138 -7.11 -18.64 -2.92
N TYR A 139 -8.12 -19.20 -3.59
CA TYR A 139 -9.33 -19.74 -2.99
C TYR A 139 -9.51 -21.20 -3.42
N ALA A 140 -9.93 -22.04 -2.49
CA ALA A 140 -10.48 -23.36 -2.78
C ALA A 140 -11.60 -23.68 -1.78
N ASP A 141 -12.63 -24.43 -2.20
CA ASP A 141 -13.74 -24.84 -1.32
C ASP A 141 -14.01 -26.35 -1.34
N VAL A 142 -14.87 -26.79 -0.41
CA VAL A 142 -15.24 -28.21 -0.23
C VAL A 142 -16.05 -28.79 -1.40
N ASN A 143 -16.60 -27.95 -2.28
CA ASN A 143 -17.32 -28.39 -3.47
C ASN A 143 -16.38 -28.56 -4.67
N GLY A 144 -15.07 -28.34 -4.47
CA GLY A 144 -14.05 -28.46 -5.53
C GLY A 144 -13.89 -27.20 -6.38
N ASN A 145 -14.51 -26.07 -6.00
CA ASN A 145 -14.26 -24.81 -6.71
C ASN A 145 -12.88 -24.28 -6.33
N ILE A 146 -12.19 -23.69 -7.31
CA ILE A 146 -10.91 -22.99 -7.12
C ILE A 146 -10.99 -21.59 -7.72
N GLY A 147 -10.26 -20.65 -7.14
CA GLY A 147 -10.27 -19.26 -7.58
C GLY A 147 -8.97 -18.54 -7.27
N TYR A 148 -8.75 -17.44 -7.98
CA TYR A 148 -7.57 -16.60 -7.86
C TYR A 148 -7.96 -15.14 -8.01
N VAL A 149 -7.44 -14.30 -7.13
CA VAL A 149 -7.54 -12.84 -7.25
C VAL A 149 -6.18 -12.22 -7.02
N HIS A 150 -5.77 -11.37 -7.96
CA HIS A 150 -4.64 -10.46 -7.75
C HIS A 150 -5.14 -9.22 -7.01
N THR A 151 -5.10 -9.28 -5.68
CA THR A 151 -5.56 -8.17 -4.83
C THR A 151 -4.61 -6.98 -4.92
N GLY A 152 -5.09 -5.81 -4.49
CA GLY A 152 -4.30 -4.60 -4.43
C GLY A 152 -5.06 -3.37 -4.87
N ALA A 153 -4.63 -2.23 -4.32
CA ALA A 153 -4.97 -0.92 -4.85
C ALA A 153 -3.99 -0.60 -5.99
N TYR A 154 -4.54 -0.24 -7.15
CA TYR A 154 -3.75 0.15 -8.32
C TYR A 154 -4.12 1.59 -8.70
N PRO A 155 -3.14 2.45 -9.00
CA PRO A 155 -3.43 3.82 -9.36
C PRO A 155 -3.99 3.90 -10.78
N ASP A 156 -5.05 4.70 -10.96
CA ASP A 156 -5.52 5.13 -12.27
C ASP A 156 -4.64 6.29 -12.74
N ARG A 157 -3.71 5.98 -13.64
CA ARG A 157 -2.67 6.91 -14.09
C ARG A 157 -3.17 7.79 -15.25
N GLN A 158 -2.52 8.94 -15.41
CA GLN A 158 -2.73 9.80 -16.57
C GLN A 158 -2.31 9.11 -17.87
N SER A 159 -2.91 9.52 -18.99
CA SER A 159 -2.47 9.02 -20.30
C SER A 159 -1.00 9.43 -20.56
N GLY A 160 -0.19 8.50 -21.04
CA GLY A 160 1.25 8.72 -21.27
C GLY A 160 2.14 8.66 -20.04
N HIS A 161 1.60 8.34 -18.85
CA HIS A 161 2.38 8.13 -17.65
C HIS A 161 3.10 6.77 -17.74
N ASP A 162 4.42 6.77 -17.94
CA ASP A 162 5.23 5.55 -17.88
C ASP A 162 5.48 5.14 -16.42
N PRO A 163 4.91 4.02 -15.93
CA PRO A 163 5.04 3.60 -14.53
C PRO A 163 6.47 3.27 -14.10
N ARG A 164 7.39 3.08 -15.06
CA ARG A 164 8.78 2.67 -14.78
C ARG A 164 9.68 3.84 -14.39
N LEU A 165 9.24 5.07 -14.62
CA LEU A 165 10.03 6.28 -14.44
C LEU A 165 9.34 7.24 -13.45
N PRO A 166 10.11 8.10 -12.75
CA PRO A 166 9.53 9.16 -11.95
C PRO A 166 8.73 10.16 -12.82
N VAL A 167 7.66 10.72 -12.26
CA VAL A 167 6.86 11.78 -12.90
C VAL A 167 6.93 13.09 -12.12
N PRO A 168 6.75 14.25 -12.76
CA PRO A 168 6.68 15.53 -12.04
C PRO A 168 5.55 15.58 -11.01
N GLY A 169 5.87 15.96 -9.78
CA GLY A 169 4.94 16.12 -8.66
C GLY A 169 4.20 17.47 -8.62
N THR A 170 4.03 18.13 -9.77
CA THR A 170 3.45 19.48 -9.86
C THR A 170 1.93 19.50 -10.01
N GLY A 171 1.25 18.35 -9.94
CA GLY A 171 -0.20 18.21 -10.06
C GLY A 171 -0.67 17.59 -11.38
N LYS A 172 0.00 17.89 -12.51
CA LYS A 172 -0.43 17.43 -13.84
C LYS A 172 -0.40 15.90 -14.00
N TRP A 173 0.52 15.24 -13.31
CA TRP A 173 0.75 13.79 -13.41
C TRP A 173 0.17 13.00 -12.24
N ASP A 174 -0.53 13.68 -11.33
CA ASP A 174 -1.20 13.07 -10.21
C ASP A 174 -2.19 12.02 -10.70
N TRP A 175 -2.31 10.93 -9.94
CA TRP A 175 -3.24 9.87 -10.25
C TRP A 175 -4.68 10.40 -10.23
N LYS A 176 -5.50 9.93 -11.18
CA LYS A 176 -6.94 10.28 -11.24
C LYS A 176 -7.71 9.68 -10.08
N GLY A 177 -7.16 8.63 -9.47
CA GLY A 177 -7.75 7.87 -8.39
C GLY A 177 -7.16 6.47 -8.35
N LEU A 178 -7.97 5.51 -7.91
CA LEU A 178 -7.65 4.09 -7.92
C LEU A 178 -8.56 3.36 -8.91
N LEU A 179 -8.03 2.32 -9.55
CA LEU A 179 -8.83 1.42 -10.37
C LEU A 179 -9.89 0.70 -9.52
N SER A 180 -11.07 0.51 -10.08
CA SER A 180 -12.17 -0.24 -9.45
C SER A 180 -11.88 -1.75 -9.44
N PHE A 181 -12.23 -2.44 -8.36
CA PHE A 181 -12.35 -3.90 -8.36
C PHE A 181 -13.47 -4.33 -9.32
N ARG A 182 -13.20 -5.30 -10.19
CA ARG A 182 -14.15 -5.81 -11.21
C ARG A 182 -14.12 -7.32 -11.24
#